data_AF-A0A5C5SSC7-F1
#
_entry.id   AF-A0A5C5SSC7-F1
#
_cell.length_a   1.000
_cell.length_b   1.000
_cell.length_c   1.000
_cell.angle_alpha   90.00
_cell.angle_beta   90.00
_cell.angle_gamma   90.00
#
_symmetry.space_group_name_H-M   'P 1'
#
loop_
_entity.id
_entity.type
_entity.pdbx_description
1 polymer ?
#
loop_
_entity_poly.entity_id
_entity_poly.type
_entity_poly.pdbx_seq_one_letter_code
_entity_poly.pdbx_strand_id
1 'polypeptide(L)'
;MSTGRLEKLLYDLAIDRGTKERFRSDPAALLARLHLTGMERDMVLRFDVRGLADRGINVMLLMGYWMELEGSRDLRGYVARMNQPALCREASHG
;
A
#
# COMPACT_ATOMS: atom_id res chain seq x y z
N MET A 1 5.81 15.36 1.87
CA MET A 1 5.80 14.56 0.62
C MET A 1 6.79 13.40 0.75
N SER A 2 6.30 12.17 0.66
CA SER A 2 7.08 10.92 0.75
C SER A 2 6.85 9.98 -0.44
N THR A 3 6.23 10.45 -1.53
CA THR A 3 5.77 9.66 -2.69
C THR A 3 6.83 8.69 -3.20
N GLY A 4 8.07 9.15 -3.44
CA GLY A 4 9.13 8.26 -3.94
C GLY A 4 9.53 7.13 -2.97
N ARG A 5 9.37 7.32 -1.65
CA ARG A 5 9.62 6.26 -0.65
C ARG A 5 8.48 5.26 -0.59
N LEU A 6 7.24 5.75 -0.70
CA LEU A 6 6.05 4.92 -0.73
C LEU A 6 6.00 4.08 -2.02
N GLU A 7 6.30 4.68 -3.17
CA GLU A 7 6.43 3.98 -4.45
C GLU A 7 7.53 2.93 -4.41
N LYS A 8 8.72 3.28 -3.87
CA LYS A 8 9.80 2.32 -3.67
C LYS A 8 9.37 1.15 -2.80
N LEU A 9 8.72 1.42 -1.67
CA LEU A 9 8.21 0.36 -0.80
C LEU A 9 7.24 -0.56 -1.55
N LEU A 10 6.27 0.01 -2.28
CA LEU A 10 5.28 -0.78 -3.01
C LEU A 10 5.90 -1.59 -4.14
N TYR A 11 6.93 -1.05 -4.79
CA TYR A 11 7.75 -1.79 -5.76
C TYR A 11 8.50 -2.96 -5.09
N ASP A 12 9.19 -2.72 -3.99
CA ASP A 12 9.90 -3.77 -3.24
C ASP A 12 8.92 -4.85 -2.74
N LEU A 13 7.72 -4.45 -2.30
CA LEU A 13 6.65 -5.36 -1.90
C LEU A 13 6.05 -6.15 -3.07
N ALA A 14 6.16 -5.67 -4.30
CA ALA A 14 5.77 -6.43 -5.49
C ALA A 14 6.86 -7.44 -5.89
N ILE A 15 8.14 -7.06 -5.89
CA ILE A 15 9.18 -7.87 -6.54
C ILE A 15 10.18 -8.52 -5.59
N ASP A 16 10.47 -7.93 -4.43
CA ASP A 16 11.51 -8.41 -3.52
C ASP A 16 10.96 -9.40 -2.49
N ARG A 17 11.46 -10.64 -2.54
CA ARG A 17 11.01 -11.71 -1.64
C ARG A 17 11.29 -11.40 -0.17
N GLY A 18 12.46 -10.83 0.14
CA GLY A 18 12.84 -10.55 1.53
C GLY A 18 11.94 -9.48 2.17
N THR A 19 11.60 -8.45 1.41
CA THR A 19 10.68 -7.39 1.84
C THR A 19 9.26 -7.93 2.02
N LYS A 20 8.80 -8.81 1.12
CA LYS A 20 7.52 -9.51 1.29
C LYS A 20 7.48 -10.38 2.56
N GLU A 21 8.53 -11.15 2.84
CA GLU A 21 8.61 -11.98 4.04
C GLU A 21 8.60 -11.13 5.32
N ARG A 22 9.36 -10.02 5.34
CA ARG A 22 9.35 -9.07 6.47
C ARG A 22 7.97 -8.43 6.66
N PHE A 23 7.32 -8.05 5.57
CA PHE A 23 5.97 -7.48 5.62
C PHE A 23 4.95 -8.48 6.16
N ARG A 24 5.02 -9.75 5.76
CA ARG A 24 4.13 -10.79 6.31
C ARG A 24 4.41 -11.12 7.77
N SER A 25 5.66 -11.04 8.19
CA SER A 25 6.06 -11.34 9.58
C SER A 25 5.69 -10.23 10.55
N ASP A 26 6.03 -8.98 10.23
CA ASP A 26 5.73 -7.82 11.06
C ASP A 26 5.67 -6.55 10.19
N PRO A 27 4.50 -6.25 9.60
CA PRO A 27 4.38 -5.11 8.71
C PRO A 27 4.52 -3.80 9.48
N ALA A 28 4.08 -3.73 10.75
CA ALA A 28 4.19 -2.53 11.56
C ALA A 28 5.67 -2.18 11.85
N ALA A 29 6.49 -3.16 12.22
CA ALA A 29 7.92 -2.95 12.43
C ALA A 29 8.66 -2.58 11.14
N LEU A 30 8.31 -3.20 10.00
CA LEU A 30 8.89 -2.82 8.71
C LEU A 30 8.58 -1.36 8.37
N LEU A 31 7.30 -0.95 8.49
CA LEU A 31 6.84 0.39 8.17
C LEU A 31 7.31 1.46 9.16
N ALA A 32 7.53 1.10 10.44
CA ALA A 32 8.05 2.01 11.47
C ALA A 32 9.48 2.48 11.16
N ARG A 33 10.28 1.63 10.50
CA ARG A 33 11.64 1.97 10.04
C ARG A 33 11.66 2.91 8.84
N LEU A 34 10.52 3.08 8.18
CA LEU A 34 10.35 4.00 7.07
C LEU A 34 9.80 5.32 7.59
N HIS A 35 10.34 6.41 7.06
CA HIS A 35 9.85 7.77 7.30
C HIS A 35 8.54 8.05 6.51
N LEU A 36 7.57 7.16 6.66
CA LEU A 36 6.20 7.32 6.19
C LEU A 36 5.37 8.04 7.24
N THR A 37 4.40 8.83 6.79
CA THR A 37 3.38 9.40 7.67
C THR A 37 2.51 8.28 8.26
N GLY A 38 1.86 8.53 9.41
CA GLY A 38 0.95 7.54 10.00
C GLY A 38 -0.14 7.10 9.02
N MET A 39 -0.64 8.04 8.21
CA MET A 39 -1.65 7.76 7.20
C MET A 39 -1.14 6.87 6.05
N GLU A 40 0.07 7.11 5.54
CA GLU A 40 0.67 6.24 4.53
C GLU A 40 0.88 4.82 5.08
N ARG A 41 1.27 4.69 6.35
CA ARG A 41 1.40 3.38 7.00
C ARG A 41 0.04 2.69 7.08
N ASP A 42 -0.99 3.37 7.53
CA ASP A 42 -2.35 2.81 7.62
C ASP A 42 -2.88 2.37 6.26
N MET A 43 -2.61 3.14 5.20
CA MET A 43 -3.01 2.76 3.85
C MET A 43 -2.36 1.45 3.39
N VAL A 44 -1.06 1.28 3.67
CA VAL A 44 -0.34 0.04 3.32
C VAL A 44 -0.76 -1.13 4.23
N LEU A 45 -1.08 -0.89 5.50
CA LEU A 45 -1.54 -1.95 6.39
C LEU A 45 -2.95 -2.45 6.05
N ARG A 46 -3.81 -1.56 5.57
CA ARG A 46 -5.22 -1.84 5.28
C ARG A 46 -5.50 -2.13 3.81
N PHE A 47 -4.46 -2.29 2.99
CA PHE A 47 -4.57 -2.45 1.54
C PHE A 47 -5.49 -1.39 0.91
N ASP A 48 -5.32 -0.11 1.31
CA ASP A 48 -6.08 1.02 0.79
C ASP A 48 -5.58 1.47 -0.58
N VAL A 49 -5.68 0.58 -1.56
CA VAL A 49 -5.22 0.83 -2.93
C VAL A 49 -5.91 2.02 -3.56
N ARG A 50 -7.16 2.34 -3.18
CA ARG A 50 -7.82 3.55 -3.63
C ARG A 50 -7.16 4.81 -3.06
N GLY A 51 -6.96 4.87 -1.74
CA GLY A 51 -6.32 6.01 -1.10
C GLY A 51 -4.86 6.22 -1.51
N LEU A 52 -4.16 5.14 -1.86
CA LEU A 52 -2.83 5.19 -2.47
C LEU A 52 -2.90 5.72 -3.91
N ALA A 53 -3.89 5.31 -4.71
CA ALA A 53 -4.09 5.82 -6.07
C ALA A 53 -4.47 7.31 -6.07
N ASP A 54 -5.32 7.76 -5.15
CA ASP A 54 -5.70 9.17 -4.99
C ASP A 54 -4.49 10.05 -4.63
N ARG A 55 -3.41 9.46 -4.11
CA ARG A 55 -2.10 10.11 -3.85
C ARG A 55 -1.15 10.12 -5.06
N GLY A 56 -1.60 9.62 -6.20
CA GLY A 56 -0.80 9.57 -7.44
C GLY A 56 0.14 8.38 -7.55
N ILE A 57 0.00 7.35 -6.70
CA ILE A 57 0.81 6.14 -6.83
C ILE A 57 0.43 5.40 -8.12
N ASN A 58 1.45 4.93 -8.85
CA ASN A 58 1.27 4.17 -10.07
C ASN A 58 0.39 2.92 -9.86
N VAL A 59 -0.67 2.80 -10.66
CA VAL A 59 -1.66 1.72 -10.60
C VAL A 59 -1.04 0.32 -10.77
N MET A 60 0.02 0.18 -11.59
CA MET A 60 0.71 -1.11 -11.76
C MET A 60 1.45 -1.54 -10.50
N LEU A 61 2.02 -0.60 -9.74
CA LEU A 61 2.64 -0.92 -8.45
C LEU A 61 1.60 -1.38 -7.43
N LEU A 62 0.43 -0.71 -7.40
CA LEU A 62 -0.67 -1.09 -6.53
C LEU A 62 -1.21 -2.49 -6.85
N MET A 63 -1.34 -2.80 -8.14
CA MET A 63 -1.76 -4.12 -8.59
C MET A 63 -0.74 -5.20 -8.18
N GLY A 64 0.56 -4.97 -8.39
CA GLY A 64 1.61 -5.92 -7.99
C GLY A 64 1.65 -6.15 -6.47
N TYR A 65 1.59 -5.06 -5.70
CA TYR A 65 1.50 -5.11 -4.24
C TYR A 65 0.29 -5.92 -3.78
N TRP A 66 -0.89 -5.71 -4.36
CA TRP A 66 -2.11 -6.48 -4.06
C TRP A 66 -1.92 -7.96 -4.36
N MET A 67 -1.54 -8.30 -5.59
CA MET A 67 -1.41 -9.69 -6.05
C MET A 67 -0.40 -10.49 -5.23
N GLU A 68 0.63 -9.84 -4.68
CA GLU A 68 1.66 -10.52 -3.91
C GLU A 68 1.28 -10.72 -2.45
N LEU A 69 0.63 -9.74 -1.83
CA LEU A 69 0.52 -9.64 -0.38
C LEU A 69 -0.90 -9.72 0.15
N GLU A 70 -1.90 -9.39 -0.66
CA GLU A 70 -3.28 -9.60 -0.28
C GLU A 70 -3.59 -11.11 -0.35
N GLY A 71 -4.40 -11.61 0.60
CA GLY A 71 -4.55 -13.05 0.83
C GLY A 71 -5.23 -13.81 -0.31
N SER A 72 -6.11 -13.17 -1.09
CA SER A 72 -6.80 -13.77 -2.23
C SER A 72 -5.96 -13.76 -3.50
N ARG A 73 -4.99 -12.84 -3.60
CA ARG A 73 -4.03 -12.73 -4.73
C ARG A 73 -4.73 -12.67 -6.09
N ASP A 74 -5.91 -12.04 -6.15
CA ASP A 74 -6.74 -12.02 -7.34
C ASP A 74 -7.05 -10.61 -7.84
N LEU A 75 -7.14 -10.48 -9.17
CA LEU A 75 -7.36 -9.20 -9.85
C LEU A 75 -8.79 -8.66 -9.63
N ARG A 76 -9.78 -9.54 -9.41
CA ARG A 76 -11.16 -9.13 -9.19
C ARG A 76 -11.30 -8.40 -7.85
N GLY A 77 -10.63 -8.88 -6.80
CA GLY A 77 -10.52 -8.25 -5.49
C GLY A 77 -9.85 -6.88 -5.59
N TYR A 78 -8.76 -6.78 -6.34
CA TYR A 78 -8.10 -5.50 -6.60
C TYR A 78 -9.05 -4.48 -7.25
N VAL A 79 -9.71 -4.86 -8.35
CA VAL A 79 -10.65 -3.99 -9.07
C VAL A 79 -11.84 -3.61 -8.18
N ALA A 80 -12.41 -4.57 -7.44
CA ALA A 80 -13.49 -4.31 -6.51
C ALA A 80 -13.06 -3.29 -5.46
N ARG A 81 -11.86 -3.44 -4.89
CA ARG A 81 -11.33 -2.52 -3.87
C ARG A 81 -11.04 -1.12 -4.42
N MET A 82 -10.48 -1.02 -5.63
CA MET A 82 -10.22 0.26 -6.32
C MET A 82 -11.50 1.05 -6.61
N ASN A 83 -12.61 0.36 -6.83
CA ASN A 83 -13.93 0.97 -7.05
C ASN A 83 -14.65 1.37 -5.74
N GLN A 84 -14.09 1.03 -4.57
CA GLN A 84 -14.58 1.52 -3.28
C GLN A 84 -13.89 2.85 -2.91
N PRO A 85 -14.52 3.69 -2.08
CA PRO A 85 -13.87 4.88 -1.52
C PRO A 85 -12.56 4.54 -0.77
N ALA A 86 -11.68 5.54 -0.64
CA ALA A 86 -10.53 5.43 0.24
C ALA A 86 -10.97 5.11 1.69
N LEU A 87 -10.28 4.17 2.33
CA LEU A 87 -10.55 3.77 3.71
C LEU A 87 -9.97 4.80 4.68
N CYS A 88 -8.77 5.27 4.38
CA CYS A 88 -8.06 6.30 5.11
C CYS A 88 -8.31 7.64 4.39
N ARG A 89 -9.05 8.55 5.04
CA ARG A 89 -9.20 9.92 4.55
C ARG A 89 -8.23 10.82 5.30
N GLU A 90 -7.64 11.78 4.59
CA GLU A 90 -7.07 12.94 5.29
C GLU A 90 -8.25 13.62 5.97
N ALA A 91 -8.13 13.84 7.29
CA ALA A 91 -9.05 14.76 7.94
C ALA A 91 -8.87 16.09 7.23
N SER A 92 -9.88 16.53 6.48
CA SER A 92 -9.86 17.79 5.79
C SER A 92 -9.54 18.87 6.81
N HIS A 93 -8.33 19.42 6.77
CA HIS A 93 -8.10 20.74 7.36
C HIS A 93 -8.93 21.70 6.51
N GLY A 94 -10.08 22.10 7.06
CA GLY A 94 -10.95 23.12 6.50
C GLY A 94 -10.30 24.49 6.50
#